data_AF-A0A7I8VVQ1-F1
#
_entry.id   AF-A0A7I8VVQ1-F1
#
_cell.length_a   1.000
_cell.length_b   1.000
_cell.length_c   1.000
_cell.angle_alpha   90.00
_cell.angle_beta   90.00
_cell.angle_gamma   90.00
#
_symmetry.space_group_name_H-M   'P 1'
#
loop_
_entity.id
_entity.type
_entity.pdbx_description
1 polymer ?
#
loop_
_entity_poly.entity_id
_entity_poly.type
_entity_poly.pdbx_seq_one_letter_code
_entity_poly.pdbx_strand_id
1 'polypeptide(L)'
;MLAKAWNTKLLEIPDCMRAPFMSLIQLPKLKKYPPPKESENVVYMDHDDLITVLRDRFKICVPTFIIYGECWVRISAQIYNTLEDYEVLRDAIYTLMKEDEN
;
A
#
# COMPACT_ATOMS: atom_id res chain seq x y z
N MET A 1 10.77 -5.01 -5.76
CA MET A 1 11.49 -3.92 -5.08
C MET A 1 10.78 -3.55 -3.77
N LEU A 2 9.54 -3.04 -3.83
CA LEU A 2 8.79 -2.59 -2.64
C LEU A 2 8.51 -3.69 -1.61
N ALA A 3 8.04 -4.87 -2.04
CA ALA A 3 7.82 -6.01 -1.14
C ALA A 3 9.10 -6.40 -0.36
N LYS A 4 10.25 -6.39 -1.05
CA LYS A 4 11.55 -6.66 -0.42
C LYS A 4 11.96 -5.54 0.54
N ALA A 5 11.71 -4.28 0.16
CA ALA A 5 12.03 -3.11 0.99
C ALA A 5 11.24 -3.14 2.31
N TRP A 6 9.92 -3.33 2.23
CA TRP A 6 9.07 -3.37 3.41
C TRP A 6 9.11 -4.68 4.19
N ASN A 7 9.91 -5.65 3.75
CA ASN A 7 9.94 -7.02 4.28
C ASN A 7 8.54 -7.65 4.31
N THR A 8 7.78 -7.47 3.22
CA THR A 8 6.42 -7.99 3.04
C THR A 8 6.32 -8.88 1.80
N LYS A 9 5.12 -9.43 1.53
CA LYS A 9 4.87 -10.38 0.44
C LYS A 9 4.05 -9.76 -0.69
N LEU A 10 4.16 -10.37 -1.87
CA LEU A 10 3.25 -10.16 -2.99
C LEU A 10 2.03 -11.06 -2.83
N LEU A 11 0.88 -10.64 -3.36
CA LEU A 11 -0.28 -11.53 -3.42
C LEU A 11 0.00 -12.61 -4.46
N GLU A 12 -0.10 -13.86 -4.05
CA GLU A 12 0.06 -14.99 -4.95
C GLU A 12 -1.17 -15.11 -5.85
N ILE A 13 -1.02 -14.69 -7.10
CA ILE A 13 -2.04 -14.79 -8.14
C ILE A 13 -1.60 -15.87 -9.12
N PRO A 14 -2.47 -16.85 -9.45
CA PRO A 14 -2.20 -17.85 -10.47
C PRO A 14 -1.74 -17.22 -11.78
N ASP A 15 -0.79 -17.84 -12.48
CA ASP A 15 -0.21 -17.26 -13.70
C ASP A 15 -1.26 -16.95 -14.78
N CYS A 16 -2.32 -17.77 -14.88
CA CYS A 16 -3.44 -17.55 -15.80
C CYS A 16 -4.32 -16.33 -15.47
N MET A 17 -4.25 -15.83 -14.23
CA MET A 17 -5.00 -14.66 -13.76
C MET A 17 -4.08 -13.45 -13.50
N ARG A 18 -2.76 -13.62 -13.60
CA ARG A 18 -1.80 -12.56 -13.31
C ARG A 18 -1.85 -11.49 -14.39
N ALA A 19 -2.19 -10.27 -13.99
CA ALA A 19 -2.06 -9.12 -14.87
C ALA A 19 -0.56 -8.78 -15.08
N PRO A 20 -0.11 -8.56 -16.33
CA PRO A 20 1.31 -8.46 -16.66
C PRO A 20 2.03 -7.24 -16.06
N PHE A 21 1.31 -6.16 -15.78
CA PHE A 21 1.87 -4.90 -15.27
C PHE A 21 1.22 -4.44 -13.97
N MET A 22 0.60 -5.35 -13.23
CA MET A 22 0.00 -5.04 -11.93
C MET A 22 0.42 -6.06 -10.90
N SER A 23 0.59 -5.60 -9.66
CA SER A 23 0.87 -6.46 -8.53
C SER A 23 0.27 -5.88 -7.27
N LEU A 24 -0.22 -6.75 -6.39
CA LEU A 24 -0.65 -6.38 -5.05
C LEU A 24 0.48 -6.69 -4.07
N ILE A 25 0.90 -5.68 -3.32
CA ILE A 25 1.98 -5.77 -2.35
C ILE A 25 1.38 -5.56 -0.97
N GLN A 26 1.65 -6.48 -0.04
CA GLN A 26 1.18 -6.31 1.34
C GLN A 26 1.87 -5.11 1.96
N LEU A 27 1.11 -4.24 2.62
CA LEU A 27 1.65 -3.14 3.39
C LEU A 27 2.15 -3.64 4.76
N PRO A 28 3.20 -3.04 5.33
CA PRO A 28 3.62 -3.36 6.69
C PRO A 28 2.51 -3.03 7.69
N LYS A 29 2.48 -3.74 8.82
CA LYS A 29 1.51 -3.49 9.89
C LYS A 29 1.90 -2.21 10.63
N LEU A 30 1.04 -1.20 10.55
CA LEU A 30 1.19 0.08 11.24
C LEU A 30 0.10 0.15 12.32
N LYS A 31 0.47 0.28 13.60
CA LYS A 31 -0.47 0.33 14.73
C LYS A 31 -1.38 1.56 14.67
N LYS A 32 -0.84 2.70 14.25
CA LYS A 32 -1.57 3.95 14.02
C LYS A 32 -2.57 3.86 12.86
N TYR A 33 -2.35 2.93 11.93
CA TYR A 33 -3.19 2.75 10.74
C TYR A 33 -3.64 1.28 10.59
N PRO A 34 -4.50 0.78 11.50
CA PRO A 34 -4.95 -0.60 11.43
C PRO A 34 -5.79 -0.86 10.18
N PRO A 35 -5.79 -2.10 9.64
CA PRO A 35 -6.73 -2.46 8.59
C PRO A 35 -8.18 -2.26 9.07
N PRO A 36 -9.07 -1.67 8.25
CA PRO A 36 -10.49 -1.59 8.57
C PRO A 36 -11.08 -3.00 8.76
N LYS A 37 -12.05 -3.11 9.66
CA LYS A 37 -12.69 -4.40 9.99
C LYS A 37 -13.53 -4.87 8.80
N GLU A 38 -13.54 -6.18 8.54
CA GLU A 38 -14.14 -6.84 7.36
C GLU A 38 -15.62 -6.50 7.06
N SER A 39 -16.35 -5.89 8.02
CA SER A 39 -17.75 -5.50 7.85
C SER A 39 -17.97 -4.20 7.07
N GLU A 40 -16.94 -3.39 6.85
CA GLU A 40 -17.06 -2.11 6.14
C GLU A 40 -16.62 -2.27 4.69
N ASN A 41 -17.51 -2.86 3.89
CA ASN A 41 -17.48 -2.63 2.45
C ASN A 41 -17.67 -1.13 2.22
N VAL A 42 -16.67 -0.47 1.63
CA VAL A 42 -16.61 0.95 1.23
C VAL A 42 -15.83 1.85 2.19
N VAL A 43 -14.68 2.28 1.67
CA VAL A 43 -13.80 3.38 2.03
C VAL A 43 -14.61 4.62 2.46
N TYR A 44 -14.84 4.80 3.75
CA TYR A 44 -15.04 6.13 4.30
C TYR A 44 -13.69 6.62 4.81
N MET A 45 -13.19 7.64 4.13
CA MET A 45 -11.91 8.26 4.42
C MET A 45 -12.03 9.03 5.73
N ASP A 46 -11.65 8.41 6.84
CA ASP A 46 -11.28 9.21 8.02
C ASP A 46 -9.96 9.92 7.71
N HIS A 47 -9.82 11.15 8.19
CA HIS A 47 -8.62 11.98 7.99
C HIS A 47 -7.32 11.30 8.48
N ASP A 48 -7.45 10.27 9.31
CA ASP A 48 -6.36 9.47 9.87
C ASP A 48 -6.19 8.12 9.17
N ASP A 49 -6.89 7.81 8.07
CA ASP A 49 -6.62 6.58 7.32
C ASP A 49 -5.31 6.68 6.52
N LEU A 50 -4.63 5.54 6.32
CA LEU A 50 -3.32 5.50 5.66
C LEU A 50 -3.36 6.15 4.26
N ILE A 51 -4.48 6.05 3.55
CA ILE A 51 -4.65 6.59 2.20
C ILE A 51 -4.68 8.12 2.25
N THR A 52 -5.42 8.69 3.20
CA THR A 52 -5.53 10.14 3.41
C THR A 52 -4.19 10.71 3.81
N VAL A 53 -3.44 10.02 4.69
CA VAL A 53 -2.09 10.44 5.06
C VAL A 53 -1.13 10.39 3.87
N LEU A 54 -1.13 9.31 3.08
CA LEU A 54 -0.31 9.20 1.87
C LEU A 54 -0.64 10.33 0.87
N ARG A 55 -1.92 10.64 0.67
CA ARG A 55 -2.37 11.69 -0.24
C ARG A 55 -2.05 13.09 0.28
N ASP A 56 -2.44 13.40 1.51
CA ASP A 56 -2.43 14.77 2.01
C ASP A 56 -1.04 15.19 2.46
N ARG A 57 -0.28 14.27 3.09
CA ARG A 57 1.08 14.55 3.58
C ARG A 57 2.16 14.26 2.53
N PHE A 58 2.08 13.11 1.85
CA PHE A 58 3.15 12.68 0.93
C PHE A 58 2.83 12.90 -0.55
N LYS A 59 1.63 13.40 -0.88
CA LYS A 59 1.16 13.62 -2.26
C LYS A 59 1.16 12.34 -3.12
N ILE A 60 0.97 11.20 -2.46
CA ILE A 60 0.92 9.88 -3.09
C ILE A 60 -0.53 9.42 -3.18
N CYS A 61 -0.98 9.07 -4.39
CA CYS A 61 -2.26 8.42 -4.60
C CYS A 61 -2.04 7.01 -5.12
N VAL A 62 -2.34 6.02 -4.29
CA VAL A 62 -2.24 4.60 -4.64
C VAL A 62 -3.51 3.86 -4.25
N PRO A 63 -4.02 2.95 -5.10
CA PRO A 63 -5.16 2.13 -4.72
C PRO A 63 -4.75 1.12 -3.64
N THR A 64 -5.53 1.05 -2.56
CA THR A 64 -5.36 0.06 -1.51
C THR A 64 -6.59 -0.84 -1.41
N PHE A 65 -6.38 -2.06 -0.90
CA PHE A 65 -7.39 -3.10 -0.79
C PHE A 65 -7.22 -3.86 0.52
N ILE A 66 -8.32 -4.32 1.09
CA ILE A 66 -8.32 -5.27 2.18
C ILE A 66 -8.60 -6.65 1.61
N ILE A 67 -7.65 -7.56 1.78
CA ILE A 67 -7.76 -8.94 1.30
C ILE A 67 -7.30 -9.85 2.43
N TYR A 68 -8.20 -10.72 2.89
CA TYR A 68 -8.00 -11.62 4.03
C TYR A 68 -7.55 -10.89 5.31
N GLY A 69 -8.19 -9.77 5.63
CA GLY A 69 -7.90 -8.97 6.84
C GLY A 69 -6.57 -8.20 6.82
N GLU A 70 -5.84 -8.19 5.70
CA GLU A 70 -4.56 -7.50 5.55
C GLU A 70 -4.68 -6.35 4.53
N CYS A 71 -3.90 -5.29 4.74
CA CYS A 71 -3.83 -4.15 3.81
C CYS A 71 -2.87 -4.45 2.65
N TRP A 72 -3.32 -4.20 1.44
CA TRP A 72 -2.56 -4.36 0.21
C TRP A 72 -2.56 -3.06 -0.59
N VAL A 73 -1.45 -2.75 -1.25
CA VAL A 73 -1.37 -1.67 -2.24
C VAL A 73 -1.23 -2.27 -3.63
N ARG A 74 -2.03 -1.77 -4.58
CA ARG A 74 -1.90 -2.16 -5.98
C ARG A 74 -0.90 -1.24 -6.65
N ILE A 75 0.17 -1.83 -7.14
CA ILE A 75 1.17 -1.15 -7.95
C ILE A 75 0.94 -1.51 -9.40
N SER A 76 0.79 -0.49 -10.23
CA SER A 76 0.73 -0.61 -11.68
C SER A 76 2.02 -0.05 -12.26
N ALA A 77 2.64 -0.80 -13.18
CA ALA A 77 3.75 -0.31 -13.99
C ALA A 77 3.20 0.28 -15.29
N GLN A 78 3.07 1.60 -15.35
CA GLN A 78 2.63 2.32 -16.55
C GLN A 78 3.81 3.05 -17.20
N ILE A 79 3.67 3.40 -18.48
CA ILE A 79 4.74 4.09 -19.25
C ILE A 79 5.13 5.45 -18.65
N TYR A 80 4.25 6.05 -17.87
CA TYR A 80 4.47 7.34 -17.21
C TYR A 80 5.13 7.20 -15.83
N ASN A 81 5.25 5.99 -15.29
CA ASN A 81 5.90 5.79 -14.00
C ASN A 81 7.41 5.74 -14.16
N THR A 82 8.10 6.41 -13.25
CA THR A 82 9.54 6.33 -13.09
C THR A 82 9.89 5.38 -11.95
N LEU A 83 11.16 4.96 -11.88
CA LEU A 83 11.64 4.22 -10.72
C LEU A 83 11.48 5.03 -9.44
N GLU A 84 11.75 6.34 -9.52
CA GLU A 84 11.70 7.29 -8.41
C GLU A 84 10.31 7.38 -7.78
N ASP A 85 9.23 7.29 -8.57
CA ASP A 85 7.86 7.27 -8.02
C ASP A 85 7.65 6.14 -7.01
N TYR A 86 8.24 4.96 -7.28
CA TYR A 86 8.17 3.83 -6.37
C TYR A 86 9.08 4.03 -5.16
N GLU A 87 10.22 4.69 -5.31
CA GLU A 87 11.11 5.02 -4.19
C GLU A 87 10.49 6.05 -3.25
N VAL A 88 9.78 7.05 -3.77
CA VAL A 88 9.02 8.01 -2.97
C VAL A 88 7.94 7.30 -2.15
N LEU A 89 7.23 6.33 -2.74
CA LEU A 89 6.28 5.49 -2.01
C LEU A 89 6.98 4.62 -0.94
N ARG A 90 8.15 4.04 -1.26
CA ARG A 90 8.94 3.26 -0.30
C ARG A 90 9.27 4.10 0.94
N ASP A 91 9.79 5.30 0.71
CA ASP A 91 10.32 6.17 1.77
C ASP A 91 9.20 6.80 2.60
N ALA A 92 8.04 7.09 2.00
CA ALA A 92 6.84 7.50 2.73
C ALA A 92 6.38 6.43 3.73
N ILE A 93 6.30 5.17 3.29
CA ILE A 93 5.93 4.06 4.19
C ILE A 93 6.97 3.85 5.29
N TYR A 94 8.27 3.94 5.00
CA TYR A 94 9.30 3.88 6.03
C TYR A 94 9.21 5.01 7.06
N THR A 95 8.88 6.22 6.61
CA THR A 95 8.65 7.36 7.51
C THR A 95 7.53 7.03 8.48
N LEU A 96 6.40 6.51 7.98
CA LEU A 96 5.27 6.10 8.81
C LEU A 96 5.60 4.93 9.74
N MET A 97 6.39 3.94 9.30
CA MET A 97 6.85 2.84 10.16
C MET A 97 7.68 3.36 11.34
N LYS A 98 8.63 4.26 11.09
CA LYS A 98 9.46 4.86 12.14
C LYS A 98 8.64 5.68 13.12
N GLU A 99 7.64 6.40 12.63
CA GLU A 99 6.72 7.15 13.49
C GLU A 99 5.83 6.24 14.33
N ASP A 100 5.49 5.04 13.86
CA ASP A 100 4.68 4.07 14.60
C ASP A 100 5.43 3.39 15.76
N GLU A 101 6.77 3.40 15.70
CA GLU A 101 7.65 2.91 16.78
C GLU A 101 7.82 3.90 17.94
N ASN A 102 7.53 5.20 17.71
CA ASN A 102 7.63 6.28 18.69
C ASN A 102 6.27 6.67 19.27
#